data_AF-A0A256YKN5-F1
#
_entry.id   AF-A0A256YKN5-F1
#
_cell.length_a   1.000
_cell.length_b   1.000
_cell.length_c   1.000
_cell.angle_alpha   90.00
_cell.angle_beta   90.00
_cell.angle_gamma   90.00
#
_symmetry.space_group_name_H-M   'P 1'
#
loop_
_entity.id
_entity.type
_entity.pdbx_description
1 polymer ?
#
loop_
_entity_poly.entity_id
_entity_poly.type
_entity_poly.pdbx_seq_one_letter_code
_entity_poly.pdbx_strand_id
1 'polypeptide(L)'
;MVIKLLKAWKNVLFSPEKIKENDFSFMSMFIISFIMGTFYTTAKYPILEEPGIALSKAIYTNDFWIASLWGGFAACGLLLLVPIMAFYGTKLLGQQIPIKKLEQFVFASMFLFLLPIPIYITFKCKILGLFPYFKYSLCTMPTFILATLITFFIFRRALKFNVGKSLVAAILVWPMCYFLPKWVWGYISWKIAHITTKMPLRDRCFLGMIYATIIIGTCYLIRRKKIKRKEENEESA
;
A
#
# COMPACT_ATOMS: atom_id res chain seq x y z
N MET A 1 15.65 6.91 13.10
CA MET A 1 14.39 6.57 12.37
C MET A 1 14.52 5.29 11.56
N VAL A 2 15.52 5.17 10.67
CA VAL A 2 15.72 4.00 9.78
C VAL A 2 15.83 2.66 10.54
N ILE A 3 16.63 2.60 11.61
CA ILE A 3 16.77 1.36 12.43
C ILE A 3 15.41 0.91 13.00
N LYS A 4 14.57 1.86 13.42
CA LYS A 4 13.23 1.58 13.94
C LYS A 4 12.33 1.01 12.84
N LEU A 5 12.42 1.56 11.62
CA LEU A 5 11.69 1.07 10.44
C LEU A 5 12.11 -0.36 10.07
N LEU A 6 13.41 -0.64 9.99
CA LEU A 6 13.94 -1.99 9.72
C LEU A 6 13.51 -2.99 10.80
N LYS A 7 13.52 -2.56 12.07
CA LYS A 7 13.02 -3.38 13.18
C LYS A 7 11.53 -3.65 13.06
N ALA A 8 10.72 -2.68 12.61
CA ALA A 8 9.30 -2.88 12.35
C ALA A 8 9.05 -3.87 11.21
N TRP A 9 9.83 -3.81 10.12
CA TRP A 9 9.75 -4.78 9.02
C TRP A 9 10.14 -6.18 9.49
N LYS A 10 11.19 -6.31 10.29
CA LYS A 10 11.56 -7.59 10.91
C LYS A 10 10.44 -8.10 11.82
N ASN A 11 9.88 -7.23 12.66
CA ASN A 11 8.82 -7.60 13.60
C ASN A 11 7.55 -8.03 12.87
N VAL A 12 7.11 -7.35 11.80
CA VAL A 12 5.89 -7.75 11.10
C VAL A 12 6.00 -9.13 10.46
N LEU A 13 7.22 -9.53 10.06
CA LEU A 13 7.51 -10.85 9.49
C LEU A 13 7.59 -11.96 10.55
N PHE A 14 8.32 -11.72 11.63
CA PHE A 14 8.72 -12.80 12.55
C PHE A 14 8.05 -12.73 13.92
N SER A 15 7.60 -11.56 14.36
CA SER A 15 7.05 -11.31 15.70
C SER A 15 6.03 -10.16 15.68
N PRO A 16 4.91 -10.29 14.93
CA PRO A 16 3.99 -9.18 14.72
C PRO A 16 3.34 -8.70 16.03
N GLU A 17 3.29 -9.52 17.07
CA GLU A 17 2.88 -9.16 18.42
C GLU A 17 3.73 -8.05 19.06
N LYS A 18 4.95 -7.82 18.57
CA LYS A 18 5.85 -6.77 19.06
C LYS A 18 5.55 -5.38 18.50
N ILE A 19 4.63 -5.25 17.54
CA ILE A 19 4.22 -3.95 16.97
C ILE A 19 3.21 -3.28 17.90
N LYS A 20 3.53 -2.05 18.31
CA LYS A 20 2.74 -1.25 19.26
C LYS A 20 2.05 -0.09 18.56
N GLU A 21 0.94 0.39 19.12
CA GLU A 21 0.06 1.41 18.53
C GLU A 21 0.73 2.78 18.28
N ASN A 22 1.83 3.05 18.97
CA ASN A 22 2.57 4.32 18.91
C ASN A 22 4.04 4.13 18.49
N ASP A 23 4.37 3.04 17.78
CA ASP A 23 5.73 2.84 17.28
C ASP A 23 6.14 3.94 16.30
N PHE A 24 5.23 4.46 15.48
CA PHE A 24 5.48 5.60 14.61
C PHE A 24 4.41 6.68 14.77
N SER A 25 4.84 7.95 14.72
CA SER A 25 3.89 9.05 14.63
C SER A 25 3.15 8.99 13.29
N PHE A 26 1.90 9.46 13.26
CA PHE A 26 1.11 9.49 12.03
C PHE A 26 1.83 10.27 10.90
N MET A 27 2.41 11.43 11.22
CA MET A 27 3.15 12.24 10.23
C MET A 27 4.37 11.50 9.69
N SER A 28 5.12 10.80 10.55
CA SER A 28 6.25 9.99 10.11
C SER A 28 5.81 8.86 9.18
N MET A 29 4.72 8.15 9.52
CA MET A 29 4.16 7.12 8.65
C MET A 29 3.77 7.70 7.30
N PHE A 30 3.03 8.83 7.29
CA PHE A 30 2.57 9.48 6.07
C PHE A 30 3.72 9.90 5.15
N ILE A 31 4.75 10.57 5.68
CA ILE A 31 5.92 11.01 4.91
C ILE A 31 6.71 9.82 4.36
N ILE A 32 6.96 8.80 5.20
CA ILE A 32 7.72 7.62 4.77
C ILE A 32 6.92 6.85 3.71
N SER A 33 5.61 6.69 3.88
CA SER A 33 4.73 6.07 2.88
C SER A 33 4.75 6.82 1.55
N PHE A 34 4.69 8.16 1.59
CA PHE A 34 4.84 8.98 0.39
C PHE A 34 6.17 8.71 -0.31
N ILE A 35 7.28 8.75 0.42
CA ILE A 35 8.62 8.51 -0.14
C ILE A 35 8.72 7.10 -0.72
N MET A 36 8.23 6.07 -0.02
CA MET A 36 8.26 4.69 -0.48
C MET A 36 7.41 4.50 -1.74
N GLY A 37 6.23 5.12 -1.81
CA GLY A 37 5.36 5.09 -2.99
C GLY A 37 6.00 5.78 -4.19
N THR A 38 6.61 6.94 -3.98
CA THR A 38 7.36 7.66 -5.01
C THR A 38 8.52 6.81 -5.52
N PHE A 39 9.34 6.27 -4.63
CA PHE A 39 10.45 5.41 -5.00
C PHE A 39 10.01 4.14 -5.74
N TYR A 40 8.92 3.51 -5.29
CA TYR A 40 8.33 2.35 -5.97
C TYR A 40 8.00 2.67 -7.43
N THR A 41 7.30 3.78 -7.67
CA THR A 41 6.90 4.16 -9.03
C THR A 41 8.09 4.63 -9.86
N THR A 42 9.02 5.39 -9.29
CA THR A 42 10.29 5.76 -9.95
C THR A 42 11.05 4.54 -10.45
N ALA A 43 11.22 3.52 -9.60
CA ALA A 43 11.94 2.29 -9.97
C ALA A 43 11.17 1.44 -10.98
N LYS A 44 9.84 1.49 -10.94
CA LYS A 44 8.94 0.77 -11.86
C LYS A 44 8.78 1.46 -13.22
N TYR A 45 8.93 2.77 -13.31
CA TYR A 45 8.67 3.57 -14.51
C TYR A 45 9.37 3.04 -15.78
N PRO A 46 10.70 2.82 -15.80
CA PRO A 46 11.40 2.31 -16.99
C PRO A 46 11.08 0.83 -17.29
N ILE A 47 10.40 0.12 -16.38
CA ILE A 47 10.05 -1.30 -16.51
C ILE A 47 8.65 -1.46 -17.11
N LEU A 48 7.70 -0.61 -16.72
CA LEU A 48 6.28 -0.79 -17.04
C LEU A 48 5.60 0.37 -17.76
N GLU A 49 6.04 1.61 -17.55
CA GLU A 49 5.38 2.78 -18.14
C GLU A 49 6.06 3.19 -19.46
N GLU A 50 7.39 3.16 -19.50
CA GLU A 50 8.19 3.42 -20.71
C GLU A 50 9.27 2.36 -20.90
N PRO A 51 8.89 1.13 -21.33
CA PRO A 51 9.85 0.04 -21.50
C PRO A 51 10.90 0.40 -22.56
N GLY A 52 12.17 0.29 -22.18
CA GLY A 52 13.32 0.56 -23.07
C GLY A 52 13.95 1.94 -22.91
N ILE A 53 13.31 2.84 -22.17
CA ILE A 53 13.94 4.12 -21.80
C ILE A 53 14.83 3.88 -20.58
N ALA A 54 16.12 4.19 -20.73
CA ALA A 54 17.04 4.18 -19.61
C ALA A 54 16.57 5.17 -18.53
N LEU A 55 16.63 4.79 -17.26
CA LEU A 55 16.26 5.68 -16.14
C LEU A 55 16.97 7.04 -16.25
N SER A 56 18.22 7.06 -16.72
CA SER A 56 19.01 8.27 -16.96
C SER A 56 18.42 9.23 -17.99
N LYS A 57 17.57 8.75 -18.91
CA LYS A 57 16.82 9.61 -19.84
C LYS A 57 15.45 9.99 -19.29
N ALA A 58 14.79 9.06 -18.58
CA ALA A 58 13.46 9.27 -18.02
C ALA A 58 13.43 10.40 -16.97
N ILE A 59 14.48 10.55 -16.13
CA ILE A 59 14.55 11.58 -15.08
C ILE A 59 14.43 13.02 -15.57
N TYR A 60 14.69 13.26 -16.87
CA TYR A 60 14.59 14.59 -17.48
C TYR A 60 13.19 14.90 -18.02
N THR A 61 12.26 13.95 -17.94
CA THR A 61 10.88 14.12 -18.42
C THR A 61 9.97 14.55 -17.27
N ASN A 62 9.00 15.43 -17.56
CA ASN A 62 7.98 15.80 -16.58
C ASN A 62 7.08 14.62 -16.21
N ASP A 63 6.80 13.75 -17.18
CA ASP A 63 5.91 12.61 -17.01
C ASP A 63 6.46 11.59 -16.01
N PHE A 64 7.78 11.39 -15.99
CA PHE A 64 8.46 10.59 -14.97
C PHE A 64 8.20 11.08 -13.54
N TRP A 65 8.36 12.38 -13.30
CA TRP A 65 8.17 12.95 -11.96
C TRP A 65 6.70 12.94 -11.55
N ILE A 66 5.80 13.22 -12.49
CA ILE A 66 4.36 13.22 -12.24
C ILE A 66 3.87 11.80 -11.91
N ALA A 67 4.33 10.79 -12.65
CA ALA A 67 4.05 9.39 -12.34
C ALA A 67 4.64 8.98 -10.98
N SER A 68 5.87 9.39 -10.68
CA SER A 68 6.53 9.11 -9.41
C SER A 68 5.73 9.71 -8.24
N LEU A 69 5.36 11.00 -8.32
CA LEU A 69 4.55 11.67 -7.30
C LEU A 69 3.18 11.01 -7.12
N TRP A 70 2.53 10.60 -8.22
CA TRP A 70 1.30 9.82 -8.15
C TRP A 70 1.46 8.54 -7.31
N GLY A 71 2.60 7.85 -7.44
CA GLY A 71 2.95 6.72 -6.57
C GLY A 71 2.96 7.06 -5.08
N GLY A 72 3.51 8.21 -4.72
CA GLY A 72 3.53 8.71 -3.34
C GLY A 72 2.12 9.00 -2.80
N PHE A 73 1.29 9.72 -3.57
CA PHE A 73 -0.10 9.97 -3.20
C PHE A 73 -0.92 8.69 -3.05
N ALA A 74 -0.74 7.74 -3.97
CA ALA A 74 -1.40 6.44 -3.90
C ALA A 74 -1.01 5.66 -2.64
N ALA A 75 0.28 5.67 -2.26
CA ALA A 75 0.74 5.03 -1.04
C ALA A 75 0.14 5.67 0.23
N CYS A 76 0.07 7.00 0.29
CA CYS A 76 -0.61 7.72 1.37
C CYS A 76 -2.11 7.38 1.44
N GLY A 77 -2.78 7.29 0.29
CA GLY A 77 -4.17 6.86 0.21
C GLY A 77 -4.37 5.45 0.79
N LEU A 78 -3.49 4.50 0.45
CA LEU A 78 -3.51 3.15 1.00
C LEU A 78 -3.23 3.11 2.51
N LEU A 79 -2.24 3.89 2.98
CA LEU A 79 -1.93 4.00 4.42
C LEU A 79 -3.17 4.38 5.24
N LEU A 80 -4.05 5.22 4.70
CA LEU A 80 -5.24 5.70 5.39
C LEU A 80 -6.47 4.81 5.17
N LEU A 81 -6.67 4.32 3.95
CA LEU A 81 -7.84 3.52 3.58
C LEU A 81 -7.79 2.12 4.20
N VAL A 82 -6.64 1.45 4.12
CA VAL A 82 -6.51 0.04 4.54
C VAL A 82 -6.79 -0.15 6.04
N PRO A 83 -6.26 0.67 6.97
CA PRO A 83 -6.59 0.54 8.39
C PRO A 83 -8.06 0.76 8.70
N ILE A 84 -8.75 1.66 7.98
CA ILE A 84 -10.19 1.90 8.15
C ILE A 84 -10.98 0.66 7.72
N MET A 85 -10.66 0.10 6.55
CA MET A 85 -11.28 -1.14 6.06
C MET A 85 -11.01 -2.31 7.02
N ALA A 86 -9.77 -2.46 7.45
CA ALA A 86 -9.38 -3.48 8.43
C ALA A 86 -10.12 -3.28 9.77
N PHE A 87 -10.32 -2.04 10.22
CA PHE A 87 -11.04 -1.73 11.45
C PHE A 87 -12.51 -2.18 11.39
N TYR A 88 -13.20 -1.90 10.28
CA TYR A 88 -14.57 -2.38 10.11
C TYR A 88 -14.63 -3.90 9.92
N GLY A 89 -13.69 -4.48 9.17
CA GLY A 89 -13.58 -5.92 8.97
C GLY A 89 -13.35 -6.68 10.28
N THR A 90 -12.44 -6.20 11.14
CA THR A 90 -12.19 -6.81 12.45
C THR A 90 -13.41 -6.69 13.36
N LYS A 91 -14.10 -5.54 13.34
CA LYS A 91 -15.34 -5.34 14.09
C LYS A 91 -16.44 -6.31 13.67
N LEU A 92 -16.61 -6.54 12.37
CA LEU A 92 -17.56 -7.53 11.83
C LEU A 92 -17.21 -8.96 12.27
N LEU A 93 -15.92 -9.27 12.42
CA LEU A 93 -15.44 -10.55 12.92
C LEU A 93 -15.52 -10.67 14.46
N GLY A 94 -16.11 -9.69 15.15
CA GLY A 94 -16.35 -9.67 16.59
C GLY A 94 -15.14 -9.23 17.42
N GLN A 95 -14.17 -8.55 16.81
CA GLN A 95 -12.95 -8.09 17.49
C GLN A 95 -12.83 -6.58 17.43
N GLN A 96 -12.60 -5.96 18.59
CA GLN A 96 -12.34 -4.53 18.68
C GLN A 96 -10.84 -4.28 18.72
N ILE A 97 -10.28 -3.85 17.59
CA ILE A 97 -8.87 -3.50 17.49
C ILE A 97 -8.76 -2.00 17.26
N PRO A 98 -7.94 -1.29 18.04
CA PRO A 98 -7.73 0.14 17.84
C PRO A 98 -7.20 0.43 16.44
N ILE A 99 -7.76 1.46 15.79
CA ILE A 99 -7.36 1.86 14.44
C ILE A 99 -5.86 2.22 14.37
N LYS A 100 -5.32 2.84 15.43
CA LYS A 100 -3.89 3.14 15.56
C LYS A 100 -3.04 1.88 15.44
N LYS A 101 -3.44 0.76 16.05
CA LYS A 101 -2.71 -0.51 15.92
C LYS A 101 -2.69 -1.02 14.48
N LEU A 102 -3.82 -0.91 13.78
CA LEU A 102 -3.95 -1.31 12.38
C LEU A 102 -3.12 -0.42 11.46
N GLU A 103 -3.06 0.89 11.72
CA GLU A 103 -2.17 1.83 11.00
C GLU A 103 -0.71 1.36 11.07
N GLN A 104 -0.23 0.95 12.25
CA GLN A 104 1.15 0.48 12.43
C GLN A 104 1.41 -0.84 11.69
N PHE A 105 0.45 -1.77 11.67
CA PHE A 105 0.58 -3.01 10.88
C PHE A 105 0.64 -2.74 9.39
N VAL A 106 -0.24 -1.88 8.88
CA VAL A 106 -0.27 -1.49 7.47
C VAL A 106 1.04 -0.81 7.09
N PHE A 107 1.48 0.17 7.89
CA PHE A 107 2.74 0.87 7.68
C PHE A 107 3.94 -0.10 7.71
N ALA A 108 4.01 -0.98 8.71
CA ALA A 108 5.09 -1.96 8.82
C ALA A 108 5.09 -2.98 7.66
N SER A 109 3.95 -3.21 7.02
CA SER A 109 3.80 -4.12 5.87
C SER A 109 4.06 -3.45 4.52
N MET A 110 4.23 -2.12 4.45
CA MET A 110 4.35 -1.41 3.17
C MET A 110 5.56 -1.81 2.33
N PHE A 111 6.64 -2.28 2.95
CA PHE A 111 7.82 -2.75 2.20
C PHE A 111 7.51 -3.95 1.30
N LEU A 112 6.45 -4.71 1.58
CA LEU A 112 6.03 -5.83 0.74
C LEU A 112 5.63 -5.38 -0.67
N PHE A 113 5.16 -4.14 -0.82
CA PHE A 113 4.88 -3.55 -2.13
C PHE A 113 6.17 -3.23 -2.90
N LEU A 114 7.32 -3.10 -2.23
CA LEU A 114 8.62 -2.89 -2.89
C LEU A 114 9.22 -4.20 -3.42
N LEU A 115 8.88 -5.36 -2.86
CA LEU A 115 9.47 -6.66 -3.20
C LEU A 115 9.42 -7.07 -4.69
N PRO A 116 8.39 -6.71 -5.49
CA PRO A 116 8.39 -7.08 -6.90
C PRO A 116 9.60 -6.51 -7.67
N ILE A 117 10.13 -5.35 -7.24
CA ILE A 117 11.26 -4.68 -7.88
C ILE A 117 12.57 -5.48 -7.75
N PRO A 118 13.08 -5.78 -6.53
CA PRO A 118 14.31 -6.55 -6.38
C PRO A 118 14.16 -7.98 -6.91
N ILE A 119 12.97 -8.59 -6.84
CA ILE A 119 12.70 -9.88 -7.48
C ILE A 119 12.90 -9.72 -8.99
N TYR A 120 12.22 -8.76 -9.62
CA TYR A 120 12.35 -8.54 -11.06
C TYR A 120 13.80 -8.26 -11.48
N ILE A 121 14.52 -7.39 -10.77
CA ILE A 121 15.94 -7.09 -11.06
C ILE A 121 16.80 -8.35 -10.92
N THR A 122 16.62 -9.14 -9.87
CA THR A 122 17.43 -10.35 -9.65
C THR A 122 17.20 -11.38 -10.75
N PHE A 123 15.95 -11.61 -11.14
CA PHE A 123 15.62 -12.50 -12.26
C PHE A 123 16.15 -11.94 -13.58
N LYS A 124 16.03 -10.62 -13.81
CA LYS A 124 16.53 -9.95 -15.01
C LYS A 124 18.06 -10.01 -15.14
N CYS A 125 18.79 -9.83 -14.04
CA CYS A 125 20.25 -9.79 -14.04
C CYS A 125 20.91 -11.18 -14.00
N LYS A 126 20.25 -12.21 -13.45
CA LYS A 126 20.85 -13.54 -13.27
C LYS A 126 20.34 -14.63 -14.22
N ILE A 127 19.12 -14.49 -14.77
CA ILE A 127 18.43 -15.61 -15.44
C ILE A 127 18.19 -15.34 -16.94
N LEU A 128 18.40 -14.12 -17.43
CA LEU A 128 18.11 -13.70 -18.81
C LEU A 128 19.14 -14.09 -19.88
N GLY A 129 19.80 -15.22 -19.70
CA GLY A 129 20.22 -16.04 -20.85
C GLY A 129 19.08 -16.93 -21.37
N LEU A 130 18.04 -17.21 -20.56
CA LEU A 130 17.09 -18.29 -20.81
C LEU A 130 15.63 -17.88 -21.04
N PHE A 131 15.19 -16.67 -20.63
CA PHE A 131 13.76 -16.29 -20.69
C PHE A 131 13.49 -14.81 -21.03
N PRO A 132 13.66 -14.37 -22.29
CA PRO A 132 13.46 -12.98 -22.74
C PRO A 132 12.04 -12.43 -22.50
N TYR A 133 11.06 -13.28 -22.20
CA TYR A 133 9.65 -12.92 -22.00
C TYR A 133 9.24 -12.74 -20.53
N PHE A 134 10.18 -12.68 -19.58
CA PHE A 134 9.86 -12.52 -18.16
C PHE A 134 9.22 -11.15 -17.86
N LYS A 135 7.90 -11.15 -17.66
CA LYS A 135 7.10 -9.93 -17.38
C LYS A 135 7.14 -9.59 -15.89
N TYR A 136 7.25 -8.31 -15.56
CA TYR A 136 7.16 -7.81 -14.17
C TYR A 136 5.87 -8.24 -13.45
N SER A 137 4.77 -8.41 -14.19
CA SER A 137 3.51 -8.93 -13.64
C SER A 137 3.66 -10.31 -13.00
N LEU A 138 4.61 -11.14 -13.44
CA LEU A 138 4.89 -12.45 -12.83
C LEU A 138 5.53 -12.30 -11.44
N CYS A 139 6.27 -11.22 -11.17
CA CYS A 139 6.83 -10.92 -9.84
C CYS A 139 5.77 -10.44 -8.84
N THR A 140 4.62 -9.97 -9.33
CA THR A 140 3.52 -9.49 -8.46
C THR A 140 2.73 -10.62 -7.80
N MET A 141 2.73 -11.83 -8.39
CA MET A 141 1.99 -12.97 -7.83
C MET A 141 2.67 -13.55 -6.56
N PRO A 142 3.98 -13.86 -6.56
CA PRO A 142 4.66 -14.34 -5.35
C PRO A 142 4.60 -13.33 -4.19
N THR A 143 4.67 -12.04 -4.50
CA THR A 143 4.59 -10.97 -3.49
C THR A 143 3.20 -10.85 -2.90
N PHE A 144 2.16 -11.05 -3.71
CA PHE A 144 0.78 -11.13 -3.22
C PHE A 144 0.56 -12.33 -2.28
N ILE A 145 1.10 -13.51 -2.63
CA ILE A 145 1.03 -14.71 -1.78
C ILE A 145 1.74 -14.45 -0.45
N LEU A 146 2.98 -13.95 -0.51
CA LEU A 146 3.77 -13.66 0.69
C LEU A 146 3.04 -12.66 1.59
N ALA A 147 2.46 -11.63 1.01
CA ALA A 147 1.80 -10.60 1.79
C ALA A 147 0.45 -11.06 2.37
N THR A 148 -0.25 -11.99 1.69
CA THR A 148 -1.41 -12.70 2.24
C THR A 148 -1.01 -13.54 3.45
N LEU A 149 0.09 -14.29 3.37
CA LEU A 149 0.63 -15.09 4.48
C LEU A 149 1.01 -14.20 5.68
N ILE A 150 1.69 -13.09 5.43
CA ILE A 150 2.07 -12.14 6.50
C ILE A 150 0.82 -11.56 7.15
N THR A 151 -0.19 -11.20 6.36
CA THR A 151 -1.48 -10.74 6.88
C THR A 151 -2.12 -11.81 7.76
N PHE A 152 -2.14 -13.06 7.32
CA PHE A 152 -2.61 -14.18 8.14
C PHE A 152 -1.87 -14.27 9.49
N PHE A 153 -0.53 -14.18 9.49
CA PHE A 153 0.26 -14.22 10.72
C PHE A 153 0.00 -13.03 11.64
N ILE A 154 -0.17 -11.82 11.11
CA ILE A 154 -0.55 -10.64 11.89
C ILE A 154 -1.88 -10.89 12.59
N PHE A 155 -2.91 -11.32 11.86
CA PHE A 155 -4.23 -11.58 12.43
C PHE A 155 -4.20 -12.73 13.45
N ARG A 156 -3.45 -13.80 13.15
CA ARG A 156 -3.37 -14.97 14.03
C ARG A 156 -2.59 -14.70 15.31
N ARG A 157 -1.40 -14.11 15.21
CA ARG A 157 -0.45 -13.96 16.33
C ARG A 157 -0.62 -12.65 17.07
N ALA A 158 -0.75 -11.54 16.36
CA ALA A 158 -0.79 -10.21 16.98
C ALA A 158 -2.20 -9.77 17.39
N LEU A 159 -3.21 -10.24 16.65
CA LEU A 159 -4.61 -9.93 16.89
C LEU A 159 -5.38 -11.10 17.55
N LYS A 160 -4.73 -12.26 17.74
CA LYS A 160 -5.30 -13.45 18.41
C LYS A 160 -6.58 -14.00 17.77
N PHE A 161 -6.77 -13.81 16.47
CA PHE A 161 -7.91 -14.40 15.75
C PHE A 161 -7.75 -15.93 15.70
N ASN A 162 -8.84 -16.69 15.62
CA ASN A 162 -8.76 -18.12 15.32
C ASN A 162 -8.34 -18.35 13.85
N VAL A 163 -7.92 -19.57 13.50
CA VAL A 163 -7.38 -19.88 12.16
C VAL A 163 -8.35 -19.48 11.05
N GLY A 164 -9.65 -19.80 11.20
CA GLY A 164 -10.68 -19.46 10.22
C GLY A 164 -10.84 -17.94 10.02
N LYS A 165 -11.02 -17.17 11.09
CA LYS A 165 -11.16 -15.71 10.99
C LYS A 165 -9.89 -15.04 10.49
N SER A 166 -8.70 -15.56 10.84
CA SER A 166 -7.42 -15.07 10.30
C SER A 166 -7.31 -15.30 8.79
N LEU A 167 -7.75 -16.47 8.31
CA LEU A 167 -7.70 -16.81 6.90
C LEU A 167 -8.69 -15.96 6.08
N VAL A 168 -9.92 -15.79 6.59
CA VAL A 168 -10.92 -14.88 6.00
C VAL A 168 -10.38 -13.45 5.93
N ALA A 169 -9.82 -12.94 7.02
CA ALA A 169 -9.25 -11.60 7.03
C ALA A 169 -8.08 -11.46 6.04
N ALA A 170 -7.15 -12.41 6.00
CA ALA A 170 -6.02 -12.38 5.08
C ALA A 170 -6.44 -12.39 3.62
N ILE A 171 -7.41 -13.26 3.28
CA ILE A 171 -7.94 -13.38 1.91
C ILE A 171 -8.78 -12.17 1.53
N LEU A 172 -9.46 -11.49 2.45
CA LEU A 172 -10.29 -10.33 2.13
C LEU A 172 -9.49 -9.03 2.04
N VAL A 173 -8.49 -8.85 2.91
CA VAL A 173 -7.69 -7.62 2.97
C VAL A 173 -7.00 -7.38 1.63
N TRP A 174 -6.33 -8.37 1.04
CA TRP A 174 -5.56 -8.14 -0.19
C TRP A 174 -6.40 -7.80 -1.44
N PRO A 175 -7.50 -8.51 -1.74
CA PRO A 175 -8.52 -8.11 -2.70
C PRO A 175 -9.06 -6.71 -2.45
N MET A 176 -9.42 -6.38 -1.21
CA MET A 176 -9.96 -5.05 -0.89
C MET A 176 -8.92 -3.94 -0.95
N CYS A 177 -7.64 -4.22 -0.73
CA CYS A 177 -6.58 -3.22 -0.73
C CYS A 177 -5.97 -2.98 -2.11
N TYR A 178 -5.81 -4.05 -2.91
CA TYR A 178 -5.18 -3.95 -4.22
C TYR A 178 -6.21 -3.86 -5.34
N PHE A 179 -7.20 -4.75 -5.34
CA PHE A 179 -8.15 -4.83 -6.44
C PHE A 179 -9.21 -3.75 -6.32
N LEU A 180 -9.86 -3.55 -5.17
CA LEU A 180 -10.95 -2.57 -5.07
C LEU A 180 -10.54 -1.15 -5.48
N PRO A 181 -9.43 -0.55 -4.99
CA PRO A 181 -9.05 0.81 -5.37
C PRO A 181 -8.60 0.86 -6.83
N LYS A 182 -7.96 -0.20 -7.34
CA LYS A 182 -7.51 -0.30 -8.73
C LYS A 182 -8.67 -0.47 -9.71
N TRP A 183 -9.71 -1.24 -9.35
CA TRP A 183 -10.93 -1.42 -10.15
C TRP A 183 -11.81 -0.18 -10.08
N VAL A 184 -11.96 0.45 -8.91
CA VAL A 184 -12.70 1.72 -8.80
C VAL A 184 -11.98 2.81 -9.58
N TRP A 185 -10.66 2.92 -9.46
CA TRP A 185 -9.84 3.79 -10.31
C TRP A 185 -9.96 3.41 -11.79
N GLY A 186 -9.90 2.12 -12.12
CA GLY A 186 -10.07 1.59 -13.47
C GLY A 186 -11.43 1.90 -14.05
N TYR A 187 -12.49 1.86 -13.25
CA TYR A 187 -13.86 2.16 -13.65
C TYR A 187 -14.13 3.66 -13.73
N ILE A 188 -13.64 4.46 -12.78
CA ILE A 188 -13.68 5.93 -12.85
C ILE A 188 -12.92 6.40 -14.06
N SER A 189 -11.68 5.92 -14.21
CA SER A 189 -10.87 6.22 -15.39
C SER A 189 -11.63 5.77 -16.62
N TRP A 190 -12.18 4.55 -16.70
CA TRP A 190 -12.96 4.01 -17.84
C TRP A 190 -14.26 4.77 -18.17
N LYS A 191 -15.05 5.17 -17.17
CA LYS A 191 -16.29 5.95 -17.35
C LYS A 191 -16.04 7.40 -17.71
N ILE A 192 -14.99 7.98 -17.14
CA ILE A 192 -14.41 9.21 -17.67
C ILE A 192 -13.70 8.89 -19.01
N ALA A 193 -13.31 7.63 -19.27
CA ALA A 193 -12.46 7.14 -20.38
C ALA A 193 -13.16 6.84 -21.68
N HIS A 194 -14.47 7.04 -21.81
CA HIS A 194 -14.94 7.30 -23.17
C HIS A 194 -14.19 8.50 -23.80
N ILE A 195 -13.47 9.29 -22.97
CA ILE A 195 -12.48 10.33 -23.36
C ILE A 195 -11.00 9.88 -23.23
N THR A 196 -10.62 8.85 -22.46
CA THR A 196 -9.23 8.66 -21.94
C THR A 196 -8.42 7.46 -22.45
N THR A 197 -8.92 6.62 -23.35
CA THR A 197 -8.05 5.70 -24.13
C THR A 197 -7.00 6.43 -24.98
N LYS A 198 -7.13 7.76 -25.13
CA LYS A 198 -6.16 8.66 -25.77
C LYS A 198 -5.48 9.66 -24.82
N MET A 199 -5.70 9.59 -23.51
CA MET A 199 -5.20 10.61 -22.59
C MET A 199 -3.71 10.42 -22.29
N PRO A 200 -2.88 11.49 -22.36
CA PRO A 200 -1.48 11.44 -21.97
C PRO A 200 -1.27 10.85 -20.55
N LEU A 201 -0.12 10.19 -20.34
CA LEU A 201 0.24 9.63 -19.03
C LEU A 201 0.15 10.68 -17.91
N ARG A 202 0.64 11.88 -18.21
CA ARG A 202 0.57 13.07 -17.35
C ARG A 202 -0.81 13.30 -16.75
N ASP A 203 -1.84 13.35 -17.60
CA ASP A 203 -3.19 13.71 -17.16
C ASP A 203 -3.84 12.57 -16.37
N ARG A 204 -3.57 11.32 -16.73
CA ARG A 204 -4.01 10.15 -15.96
C ARG A 204 -3.41 10.16 -14.55
N CYS A 205 -2.13 10.50 -14.43
CA CYS A 205 -1.47 10.63 -13.14
C CYS A 205 -2.02 11.82 -12.33
N PHE A 206 -2.31 12.97 -12.95
CA PHE A 206 -2.97 14.09 -12.27
C PHE A 206 -4.35 13.74 -11.75
N LEU A 207 -5.20 13.15 -12.59
CA LEU A 207 -6.53 12.70 -12.19
C LEU A 207 -6.41 11.67 -11.04
N GLY A 208 -5.38 10.83 -11.08
CA GLY A 208 -5.06 9.86 -10.04
C GLY A 208 -4.64 10.51 -8.73
N MET A 209 -3.86 11.59 -8.78
CA MET A 209 -3.48 12.37 -7.61
C MET A 209 -4.69 13.09 -6.99
N ILE A 210 -5.60 13.64 -7.80
CA ILE A 210 -6.85 14.23 -7.33
C ILE A 210 -7.69 13.16 -6.60
N TYR A 211 -7.88 12.00 -7.22
CA TYR A 211 -8.59 10.87 -6.62
C TYR A 211 -7.95 10.41 -5.30
N ALA A 212 -6.64 10.24 -5.27
CA ALA A 212 -5.91 9.87 -4.06
C ALA A 212 -6.05 10.93 -2.97
N THR A 213 -6.00 12.22 -3.33
CA THR A 213 -6.17 13.34 -2.39
C THR A 213 -7.57 13.34 -1.76
N ILE A 214 -8.61 13.07 -2.55
CA ILE A 214 -9.99 12.91 -2.05
C ILE A 214 -10.08 11.75 -1.05
N ILE A 215 -9.47 10.60 -1.38
CA ILE A 215 -9.41 9.45 -0.46
C ILE A 215 -8.69 9.83 0.83
N ILE A 216 -7.50 10.44 0.72
CA ILE A 216 -6.69 10.88 1.86
C ILE A 216 -7.51 11.83 2.75
N GLY A 217 -8.13 12.86 2.18
CA GLY A 217 -8.95 13.82 2.90
C GLY A 217 -10.13 13.16 3.61
N THR A 218 -10.88 12.33 2.89
CA THR A 218 -12.06 11.62 3.44
C THR A 218 -11.65 10.69 4.58
N CYS A 219 -10.62 9.87 4.39
CA CYS A 219 -10.13 8.94 5.40
C CYS A 219 -9.56 9.67 6.62
N TYR A 220 -8.85 10.78 6.41
CA TYR A 220 -8.31 11.61 7.48
C TYR A 220 -9.43 12.20 8.35
N LEU A 221 -10.51 12.70 7.74
CA LEU A 221 -11.68 13.21 8.46
C LEU A 221 -12.38 12.11 9.28
N ILE A 222 -12.57 10.92 8.70
CA ILE A 222 -13.15 9.76 9.41
C ILE A 222 -12.27 9.39 10.61
N ARG A 223 -10.96 9.32 10.42
CA ARG A 223 -9.98 9.04 11.48
C ARG A 223 -10.05 10.06 12.61
N ARG A 224 -10.05 11.36 12.28
CA ARG A 224 -10.13 12.44 13.28
C ARG A 224 -11.40 12.34 14.12
N LYS A 225 -12.56 12.10 13.48
CA LYS A 225 -13.85 11.95 14.18
C LYS A 225 -13.87 10.74 15.12
N LYS A 226 -13.22 9.64 14.73
CA LYS A 226 -13.11 8.43 15.56
C LYS A 226 -12.21 8.62 16.78
N ILE A 227 -11.09 9.31 16.62
CA ILE A 227 -10.16 9.60 17.73
C ILE A 227 -10.85 10.52 18.74
N LYS A 228 -11.48 11.60 18.28
CA LYS A 228 -12.15 12.57 19.15
C LYS A 228 -13.28 11.94 20.00
N ARG A 229 -14.12 11.09 19.40
CA ARG A 229 -15.19 10.37 20.13
C ARG A 229 -14.66 9.43 21.22
N LYS A 230 -13.43 8.92 21.07
CA LYS A 230 -12.82 8.05 22.08
C LYS A 230 -12.37 8.88 23.28
N GLU A 231 -11.76 10.03 23.03
CA GLU A 231 -11.32 10.98 24.07
C GLU A 231 -12.53 11.52 24.87
N GLU A 232 -13.61 11.92 24.20
CA GLU A 232 -14.84 12.40 24.85
C GLU A 232 -15.52 11.34 25.75
N ASN A 233 -15.47 10.06 25.36
CA ASN A 233 -16.02 8.96 26.16
C ASN A 233 -15.14 8.54 27.34
N GLU A 234 -13.82 8.79 27.27
CA GLU A 234 -12.87 8.52 28.37
C GLU A 234 -12.87 9.65 29.41
N GLU A 235 -13.22 10.88 29.04
CA GLU A 235 -13.38 12.01 29.98
C GLU A 235 -14.74 12.03 30.70
N SER A 236 -15.72 11.28 30.19
CA SER A 236 -17.09 11.22 30.75
C SER A 236 -17.34 10.01 31.66
N ALA A 237 -16.32 9.17 31.90
CA ALA A 237 -16.38 7.94 32.69
C ALA A 237 -15.51 8.06 33.95
#